data_AF-A0A3D0QIS1-F1
#
_entry.id   AF-A0A3D0QIS1-F1
#
_cell.length_a   1.000
_cell.length_b   1.000
_cell.length_c   1.000
_cell.angle_alpha   90.00
_cell.angle_beta   90.00
_cell.angle_gamma   90.00
#
_symmetry.space_group_name_H-M   'P 1'
#
loop_
_entity.id
_entity.type
_entity.pdbx_description
1 polymer ?
#
loop_
_entity_poly.entity_id
_entity_poly.type
_entity_poly.pdbx_seq_one_letter_code
_entity_poly.pdbx_strand_id
1 'polypeptide(L)'
;MAQLSSIEWTESTWNPVTGCSKISPGCKHCYAERMAARLQAMGSPRYRNGFKVTLQEDLVELPLEWKQPKLIFVNSMNDLFHEDVPSDFIVKVFDTMKRAD
;
A
#
# COMPACT_ATOMS: atom_id res chain seq x y z
N MET A 1 -4.41 -3.56 -7.88
CA MET A 1 -2.96 -3.36 -7.62
C MET A 1 -2.17 -4.29 -8.52
N ALA A 2 -0.85 -4.07 -8.66
CA ALA A 2 -0.06 -4.79 -9.66
C ALA A 2 0.21 -6.24 -9.20
N GLN A 3 -0.31 -7.20 -9.95
CA GLN A 3 -0.08 -8.64 -9.75
C GLN A 3 1.27 -9.14 -10.34
N LEU A 4 1.96 -8.26 -11.07
CA LEU A 4 3.30 -8.45 -11.63
C LEU A 4 4.08 -7.17 -11.32
N SER A 5 4.87 -7.22 -10.25
CA SER A 5 5.74 -6.11 -9.86
C SER A 5 6.98 -6.07 -10.74
N SER A 6 7.47 -4.87 -11.04
CA SER A 6 8.80 -4.68 -11.67
C SER A 6 9.92 -4.54 -10.64
N ILE A 7 9.60 -4.67 -9.35
CA ILE A 7 10.57 -4.60 -8.25
C ILE A 7 11.22 -5.98 -8.12
N GLU A 8 12.54 -6.05 -8.27
CA GLU A 8 13.28 -7.31 -8.49
C GLU A 8 13.08 -8.40 -7.44
N TRP A 9 12.82 -8.03 -6.18
CA TRP A 9 12.72 -8.96 -5.05
C TRP A 9 11.29 -9.38 -4.71
N THR A 10 10.26 -8.83 -5.36
CA THR A 10 8.85 -9.13 -5.05
C THR A 10 8.05 -9.41 -6.31
N GLU A 11 7.08 -10.32 -6.22
CA GLU A 11 6.22 -10.66 -7.35
C GLU A 11 5.01 -9.74 -7.46
N SER A 12 4.56 -9.13 -6.36
CA SER A 12 3.33 -8.32 -6.31
C SER A 12 3.36 -7.29 -5.19
N THR A 13 2.62 -6.19 -5.37
CA THR A 13 2.45 -5.17 -4.33
C THR A 13 1.02 -5.16 -3.80
N TRP A 14 0.86 -4.96 -2.50
CA TRP A 14 -0.43 -4.95 -1.82
C TRP A 14 -0.52 -3.80 -0.83
N ASN A 15 -1.05 -2.65 -1.23
CA ASN A 15 -1.13 -1.44 -0.42
C ASN A 15 -2.55 -1.23 0.17
N PRO A 16 -2.84 -1.75 1.38
CA PRO A 16 -4.12 -1.50 2.07
C PRO A 16 -4.22 -0.08 2.62
N VAL A 17 -3.12 0.67 2.66
CA VAL A 17 -3.07 2.11 2.96
C VAL A 17 -2.47 2.83 1.76
N THR A 18 -2.73 4.13 1.63
CA THR A 18 -2.02 5.03 0.72
C THR A 18 -1.41 6.17 1.53
N GLY A 19 -0.17 6.55 1.25
CA GLY A 19 0.45 7.74 1.85
C GLY A 19 1.17 7.50 3.18
N CYS A 20 1.99 8.48 3.55
CA CYS A 20 2.68 8.59 4.84
C CYS A 20 3.14 10.05 5.08
N SER A 21 3.63 10.33 6.28
CA SER A 21 4.21 11.64 6.62
C SER A 21 5.72 11.69 6.36
N LYS A 22 6.23 12.86 5.97
CA LYS A 22 7.67 13.09 5.81
C LYS A 22 8.31 13.31 7.17
N ILE A 23 9.15 12.38 7.62
CA ILE A 23 9.78 12.43 8.95
C ILE A 23 11.25 12.85 8.96
N SER A 24 11.90 12.87 7.80
CA SER A 24 13.34 13.19 7.72
C SER A 24 13.76 13.70 6.33
N PRO A 25 14.99 14.24 6.18
CA PRO A 25 15.55 14.58 4.87
C PRO A 25 15.58 13.42 3.87
N GLY A 26 15.55 12.16 4.33
CA GLY A 26 15.47 10.98 3.47
C GLY A 26 14.20 10.94 2.62
N CYS A 27 13.12 11.59 3.05
CA CYS A 27 11.85 11.66 2.31
C CYS A 27 11.90 12.63 1.11
N LYS A 28 12.95 13.45 0.97
CA LYS A 28 13.03 14.53 -0.04
C LYS A 28 12.83 14.06 -1.48
N HIS A 29 13.24 12.83 -1.80
CA HIS A 29 13.16 12.25 -3.15
C HIS A 29 12.26 11.00 -3.23
N CYS A 30 11.26 10.92 -2.35
CA CYS A 30 10.34 9.78 -2.25
C CYS A 30 9.67 9.49 -3.61
N TYR A 31 9.81 8.26 -4.10
CA TYR A 31 9.17 7.84 -5.36
C TYR A 31 7.66 7.70 -5.20
N ALA A 32 7.20 7.24 -4.02
CA ALA A 32 5.79 6.99 -3.77
C ALA A 32 4.97 8.29 -3.78
N GLU A 33 5.50 9.38 -3.22
CA GLU A 33 4.85 10.70 -3.27
C GLU A 33 4.71 11.21 -4.71
N ARG A 34 5.79 11.13 -5.51
CA ARG A 34 5.76 11.54 -6.93
C ARG A 34 4.79 10.69 -7.75
N MET A 35 4.77 9.39 -7.51
CA MET A 35 3.84 8.48 -8.17
C MET A 35 2.39 8.74 -7.75
N ALA A 36 2.13 9.05 -6.47
CA ALA A 36 0.81 9.42 -6.01
C ALA A 36 0.29 10.70 -6.65
N ALA A 37 1.15 11.73 -6.82
CA ALA A 37 0.79 12.94 -7.54
C ALA A 37 0.41 12.65 -9.00
N ARG A 38 1.17 11.77 -9.68
CA ARG A 38 0.84 11.31 -11.04
C ARG A 38 -0.49 10.57 -11.09
N LEU A 39 -0.72 9.62 -10.19
CA LEU A 39 -1.94 8.81 -10.16
C LEU A 39 -3.17 9.66 -9.83
N GLN A 40 -3.02 10.67 -8.96
CA GLN A 40 -4.06 11.66 -8.70
C GLN A 40 -4.39 12.48 -9.95
N ALA A 41 -3.38 12.98 -10.66
CA ALA A 41 -3.59 13.73 -11.91
C ALA A 41 -4.25 12.86 -13.02
N MET A 42 -4.02 11.55 -12.98
CA MET A 42 -4.68 10.57 -13.86
C MET A 42 -6.10 10.19 -13.41
N GLY A 43 -6.61 10.75 -12.31
CA GLY A 43 -7.95 10.48 -11.79
C GLY A 43 -8.10 9.11 -11.12
N SER A 44 -7.00 8.50 -10.65
CA SER A 44 -7.08 7.21 -9.95
C SER A 44 -7.90 7.35 -8.66
N PRO A 45 -8.99 6.59 -8.48
CA PRO A 45 -9.86 6.72 -7.30
C PRO A 45 -9.12 6.52 -5.97
N ARG A 46 -8.10 5.64 -5.95
CA ARG A 46 -7.31 5.34 -4.75
C ARG A 46 -6.42 6.51 -4.30
N TYR A 47 -6.08 7.39 -5.23
CA TYR A 47 -5.22 8.55 -5.01
C TYR A 47 -6.00 9.87 -5.07
N ARG A 48 -7.33 9.83 -4.91
CA ARG A 48 -8.17 11.05 -4.87
C ARG A 48 -7.68 12.06 -3.83
N ASN A 49 -7.13 11.57 -2.72
CA ASN A 49 -6.56 12.37 -1.62
C ASN A 49 -5.05 12.64 -1.79
N GLY A 50 -4.47 12.36 -2.96
CA GLY A 50 -3.03 12.46 -3.20
C GLY A 50 -2.24 11.45 -2.37
N PHE A 51 -1.17 11.91 -1.71
CA PHE A 51 -0.31 11.08 -0.85
C PHE A 51 -0.68 11.16 0.65
N LYS A 52 -1.89 11.62 0.97
CA LYS A 52 -2.41 11.63 2.36
C LYS A 52 -2.78 10.22 2.79
N VAL A 53 -2.56 9.91 4.07
CA VAL A 53 -2.97 8.64 4.69
C VAL A 53 -4.44 8.37 4.41
N THR A 54 -4.70 7.29 3.68
CA THR A 54 -6.04 6.87 3.27
C THR A 54 -6.13 5.35 3.37
N LEU A 55 -7.06 4.86 4.19
CA LEU A 55 -7.36 3.43 4.31
C LEU A 55 -8.08 2.94 3.05
N GLN A 56 -7.70 1.77 2.56
CA GLN A 56 -8.30 1.08 1.42
C GLN A 56 -8.93 -0.21 1.92
N GLU A 57 -10.05 -0.09 2.64
CA GLU A 57 -10.77 -1.22 3.25
C GLU A 57 -11.12 -2.32 2.24
N ASP A 58 -11.45 -1.93 1.00
CA ASP A 58 -11.75 -2.84 -0.10
C ASP A 58 -10.56 -3.70 -0.54
N LEU A 59 -9.34 -3.37 -0.10
CA LEU A 59 -8.12 -4.09 -0.44
C LEU A 59 -7.63 -5.00 0.67
N VAL A 60 -8.24 -4.99 1.86
CA VAL A 60 -7.74 -5.72 3.03
C VAL A 60 -7.63 -7.23 2.78
N GLU A 61 -8.53 -7.81 1.98
CA GLU A 61 -8.53 -9.25 1.70
C GLU A 61 -7.94 -9.61 0.32
N LEU A 62 -7.42 -8.63 -0.44
CA LEU A 62 -6.95 -8.86 -1.82
C LEU A 62 -5.96 -10.04 -1.96
N PRO A 63 -4.99 -10.27 -1.06
CA PRO A 63 -4.10 -11.43 -1.15
C PRO A 63 -4.81 -12.78 -1.22
N LEU A 64 -5.98 -12.92 -0.57
CA LEU A 64 -6.74 -14.17 -0.54
C LEU A 64 -7.39 -14.49 -1.89
N GLU A 65 -7.54 -13.50 -2.76
CA GLU A 65 -8.08 -13.69 -4.11
C GLU A 65 -7.01 -14.25 -5.08
N TRP A 66 -5.74 -14.28 -4.69
CA TRP A 66 -4.65 -14.70 -5.55
C TRP A 66 -4.47 -16.22 -5.51
N LYS A 67 -4.62 -16.86 -6.67
CA LYS A 67 -4.61 -18.33 -6.79
C LYS A 67 -3.24 -18.98 -6.63
N GLN A 68 -2.17 -18.21 -6.80
CA GLN A 68 -0.79 -18.71 -6.76
C GLN A 68 -0.07 -18.05 -5.58
N PRO A 69 0.73 -18.80 -4.81
CA PRO A 69 1.60 -18.25 -3.79
C PRO A 69 2.53 -17.19 -4.40
N LYS A 70 2.76 -16.09 -3.68
CA LYS A 70 3.61 -14.99 -4.11
C LYS A 70 4.37 -14.36 -2.95
N LEU A 71 5.57 -13.83 -3.23
CA LEU A 71 6.27 -12.92 -2.34
C LEU A 71 5.73 -11.49 -2.49
N ILE A 72 5.02 -10.99 -1.48
CA ILE A 72 4.22 -9.76 -1.54
C ILE A 72 4.89 -8.60 -0.78
N PHE A 73 4.97 -7.43 -1.41
CA PHE A 73 5.36 -6.18 -0.74
C PHE A 73 4.15 -5.33 -0.35
N VAL A 74 3.89 -5.21 0.96
CA VAL A 74 2.67 -4.59 1.51
C VAL A 74 2.70 -3.05 1.52
N ASN A 75 3.86 -2.44 1.71
CA ASN A 75 3.95 -0.99 1.95
C ASN A 75 4.79 -0.28 0.89
N SER A 76 4.50 -0.54 -0.39
CA SER A 76 5.24 0.07 -1.50
C SER A 76 4.83 1.52 -1.76
N MET A 77 3.68 1.96 -1.26
CA MET A 77 3.10 3.29 -1.52
C MET A 77 2.55 3.96 -0.26
N ASN A 78 2.90 3.45 0.93
CA ASN A 78 2.32 3.90 2.20
C ASN A 78 3.24 3.58 3.40
N ASP A 79 2.75 3.94 4.58
CA ASP A 79 3.17 3.38 5.85
C ASP A 79 1.95 2.79 6.60
N LEU A 80 1.95 1.47 6.81
CA LEU A 80 0.86 0.76 7.52
C LEU A 80 0.81 1.10 9.02
N PHE A 81 1.94 1.52 9.61
CA PHE A 81 2.06 1.82 11.03
C PHE A 81 2.06 3.34 11.31
N HIS A 82 1.59 4.14 10.36
CA HIS A 82 1.39 5.56 10.56
C HIS A 82 0.40 5.82 11.72
N GLU A 83 0.60 6.89 12.49
CA GLU A 83 -0.21 7.24 13.67
C GLU A 83 -1.72 7.37 13.38
N ASP A 84 -2.06 7.81 12.16
CA ASP A 84 -3.44 7.90 11.67
C ASP A 84 -4.06 6.56 11.23
N VAL A 85 -3.33 5.45 11.26
CA VAL A 85 -3.85 4.12 10.91
C VAL A 85 -4.34 3.42 12.19
N PRO A 86 -5.65 3.13 12.31
CA PRO A 86 -6.20 2.46 13.48
C PRO A 86 -5.60 1.07 13.71
N SER A 87 -5.35 0.70 14.96
CA SER A 87 -4.74 -0.61 15.29
C SER A 87 -5.61 -1.80 14.86
N ASP A 88 -6.94 -1.67 14.89
CA ASP A 88 -7.86 -2.69 14.40
C ASP A 88 -7.72 -2.91 12.89
N PHE A 89 -7.45 -1.86 12.12
CA PHE A 89 -7.15 -1.97 10.69
C PHE A 89 -5.85 -2.76 10.46
N ILE A 90 -4.79 -2.45 11.23
CA ILE A 90 -3.51 -3.18 11.16
C ILE A 90 -3.73 -4.66 11.48
N VAL A 91 -4.51 -4.97 12.52
CA VAL A 91 -4.84 -6.36 12.90
C VAL A 91 -5.55 -7.09 11.76
N LYS A 92 -6.51 -6.45 11.07
CA LYS A 92 -7.16 -7.06 9.89
C LYS A 92 -6.17 -7.39 8.78
N VAL A 93 -5.24 -6.48 8.48
CA VAL A 93 -4.20 -6.70 7.45
C VAL A 93 -3.31 -7.90 7.82
N PHE A 94 -2.86 -7.98 9.07
CA PHE A 94 -2.09 -9.14 9.55
C PHE A 94 -2.92 -10.43 9.58
N ASP A 95 -4.22 -10.35 9.85
CA ASP A 95 -5.10 -11.50 9.78
C ASP A 95 -5.21 -12.07 8.36
N THR A 96 -5.34 -11.20 7.36
CA THR A 96 -5.23 -11.59 5.95
C THR A 96 -3.89 -12.28 5.66
N MET A 97 -2.76 -11.77 6.18
CA MET A 97 -1.45 -12.42 5.97
C MET A 97 -1.43 -13.85 6.52
N LYS A 98 -1.92 -14.07 7.74
CA LYS A 98 -1.98 -15.43 8.34
C LYS A 98 -2.92 -16.37 7.57
N ARG A 99 -3.99 -15.85 6.98
CA ARG A 99 -4.97 -16.62 6.20
C ARG A 99 -4.48 -16.94 4.78
N ALA A 100 -3.50 -16.19 4.29
CA ALA A 100 -2.90 -16.35 2.98
C ALA A 100 -1.62 -17.23 3.00
N ASP A 101 -1.18 -17.65 4.18
CA ASP A 101 -0.07 -18.60 4.41
C ASP A 101 -0.47 -20.03 4.00
#